data_AF-A0A1G5XXV9-F1
#
_entry.id   AF-A0A1G5XXV9-F1
#
_cell.length_a   1.000
_cell.length_b   1.000
_cell.length_c   1.000
_cell.angle_alpha   90.00
_cell.angle_beta   90.00
_cell.angle_gamma   90.00
#
_symmetry.space_group_name_H-M   'P 1'
#
loop_
_entity.id
_entity.type
_entity.pdbx_description
1 polymer ?
#
loop_
_entity_poly.entity_id
_entity_poly.type
_entity_poly.pdbx_seq_one_letter_code
_entity_poly.pdbx_strand_id
1 'polypeptide(L)'
;MDVRTGGSSLVIMAGPDGNEFPNPGVFLEVIPGKKIVFTDAYTQAWEPSEKPFMTGVLTFEDEGEGRTRYIARVRHWSVADREQHEKMGFHVGWGQCTDQLEELARAL
;
A
#
# COMPACT_ATOMS: atom_id res chain seq x y z
N MET A 1 -5.68 -11.25 5.14
CA MET A 1 -6.20 -9.89 4.86
C MET A 1 -7.69 -9.98 4.56
N ASP A 2 -8.48 -8.99 4.98
CA ASP A 2 -9.92 -8.87 4.68
C ASP A 2 -10.14 -7.73 3.67
N VAL A 3 -10.15 -8.03 2.36
CA VAL A 3 -10.07 -7.01 1.29
C VAL A 3 -11.46 -6.45 0.95
N ARG A 4 -11.98 -5.63 1.86
CA ARG A 4 -13.22 -4.85 1.71
C ARG A 4 -13.11 -3.54 2.48
N THR A 5 -13.99 -2.59 2.21
CA THR A 5 -14.08 -1.37 3.02
C THR A 5 -14.29 -1.71 4.51
N GLY A 6 -13.43 -1.16 5.36
CA GLY A 6 -13.37 -1.42 6.81
C GLY A 6 -12.69 -2.73 7.19
N GLY A 7 -12.19 -3.52 6.24
CA GLY A 7 -11.46 -4.75 6.51
C GLY A 7 -10.00 -4.49 6.91
N SER A 8 -9.46 -5.35 7.77
CA SER A 8 -8.09 -5.23 8.28
C SER A 8 -7.08 -6.00 7.43
N SER A 9 -5.87 -5.48 7.38
CA SER A 9 -4.69 -6.12 6.81
C SER A 9 -3.59 -6.26 7.85
N LEU A 10 -2.79 -7.31 7.71
CA LEU A 10 -1.53 -7.46 8.42
C LEU A 10 -0.52 -7.97 7.40
N VAL A 11 0.50 -7.18 7.15
CA VAL A 11 1.66 -7.57 6.34
C VAL A 11 2.85 -7.70 7.28
N ILE A 12 3.38 -8.93 7.43
CA ILE A 12 4.61 -9.17 8.18
C ILE A 12 5.75 -9.17 7.16
N MET A 13 6.61 -8.16 7.22
CA MET A 13 7.81 -8.10 6.40
C MET A 13 8.96 -8.71 7.21
N ALA A 14 9.68 -9.67 6.64
CA ALA A 14 10.85 -10.26 7.28
C ALA A 14 12.14 -9.75 6.62
N GLY A 15 13.10 -9.34 7.43
CA GLY A 15 14.46 -9.02 6.97
C GLY A 15 15.23 -10.26 6.55
N PRO A 16 16.38 -10.11 5.86
CA PRO A 16 17.24 -11.25 5.48
C PRO A 16 17.76 -12.07 6.67
N ASP A 17 17.79 -11.48 7.86
CA ASP A 17 18.15 -12.09 9.14
C ASP A 17 16.97 -12.79 9.83
N GLY A 18 15.76 -12.73 9.24
CA GLY A 18 14.53 -13.30 9.79
C GLY A 18 13.82 -12.39 10.79
N ASN A 19 14.30 -11.18 11.04
CA ASN A 19 13.60 -10.24 11.91
C ASN A 19 12.28 -9.80 11.28
N GLU A 20 11.19 -9.93 12.03
CA GLU A 20 9.84 -9.61 11.56
C GLU A 20 9.41 -8.19 11.93
N PHE A 21 8.81 -7.51 10.97
CA PHE A 21 8.28 -6.16 11.09
C PHE A 21 6.79 -6.20 10.72
N PRO A 22 5.88 -6.23 11.71
CA PRO A 22 4.44 -6.24 11.45
C PRO A 22 3.96 -4.87 11.00
N ASN A 23 3.16 -4.84 9.92
CA ASN A 23 2.55 -3.64 9.35
C ASN A 23 1.03 -3.84 9.32
N PRO A 24 0.33 -3.61 10.44
CA PRO A 24 -1.12 -3.66 10.48
C PRO A 24 -1.71 -2.46 9.74
N GLY A 25 -2.92 -2.62 9.20
CA GLY A 25 -3.61 -1.55 8.51
C GLY A 25 -5.09 -1.83 8.27
N VAL A 26 -5.79 -0.85 7.71
CA VAL A 26 -7.21 -0.93 7.36
C VAL A 26 -7.44 -0.43 5.93
N PHE A 27 -8.32 -1.12 5.21
CA PHE A 27 -8.84 -0.66 3.94
C PHE A 27 -9.96 0.38 4.14
N LEU A 28 -9.74 1.62 3.71
CA LEU A 28 -10.70 2.71 3.82
C LEU A 28 -11.75 2.70 2.69
N GLU A 29 -11.37 2.23 1.50
CA GLU A 29 -12.26 2.11 0.34
C GLU A 29 -11.75 1.01 -0.58
N VAL A 30 -12.61 0.07 -0.96
CA VAL A 30 -12.27 -0.95 -1.97
C VAL A 30 -13.34 -0.94 -3.05
N ILE A 31 -12.95 -0.58 -4.27
CA ILE A 31 -13.78 -0.71 -5.47
C ILE A 31 -13.13 -1.79 -6.35
N PRO A 32 -13.77 -2.97 -6.50
CA PRO A 32 -13.21 -4.07 -7.28
C PRO A 32 -12.73 -3.64 -8.67
N GLY A 33 -11.48 -3.96 -8.99
CA GLY A 33 -10.84 -3.66 -10.28
C GLY A 33 -10.57 -2.18 -10.56
N LYS A 34 -10.82 -1.27 -9.62
CA LYS A 34 -10.72 0.18 -9.88
C LYS A 34 -9.92 0.95 -8.84
N LYS A 35 -10.12 0.66 -7.55
CA LYS A 35 -9.52 1.47 -6.48
C LYS A 35 -9.32 0.68 -5.20
N ILE A 36 -8.18 0.94 -4.55
CA ILE A 36 -7.91 0.53 -3.17
C ILE A 36 -7.41 1.76 -2.41
N VAL A 37 -8.03 2.08 -1.28
CA VAL A 37 -7.52 3.06 -0.31
C VAL A 37 -7.23 2.32 0.98
N PHE A 38 -6.05 2.52 1.54
CA PHE A 38 -5.62 1.89 2.78
C PHE A 38 -4.79 2.83 3.64
N THR A 39 -4.71 2.54 4.94
CA THR A 39 -3.92 3.33 5.88
C THR A 39 -3.41 2.47 7.03
N ASP A 40 -2.31 2.89 7.63
CA ASP A 40 -1.77 2.38 8.89
C ASP A 40 -2.17 3.25 10.10
N ALA A 41 -3.03 4.27 9.88
CA ALA A 41 -3.58 5.09 10.96
C ALA A 41 -4.47 4.31 11.94
N TYR A 42 -4.83 3.08 11.56
CA TYR A 42 -5.59 2.15 12.38
C TYR A 42 -4.95 0.76 12.30
N THR A 43 -4.80 0.08 13.43
CA THR A 43 -4.29 -1.30 13.48
C THR A 43 -5.39 -2.31 13.11
N GLN A 44 -6.63 -1.98 13.45
CA GLN A 44 -7.87 -2.63 13.02
C GLN A 44 -9.01 -1.61 12.94
N ALA A 45 -10.17 -2.00 12.41
CA ALA A 45 -11.29 -1.07 12.23
C ALA A 45 -11.62 -0.31 13.52
N TRP A 46 -11.49 1.02 13.48
CA TRP A 46 -11.73 1.95 14.59
C TRP A 46 -10.77 1.86 15.78
N GLU A 47 -9.63 1.16 15.64
CA GLU A 47 -8.54 1.16 16.63
C GLU A 47 -7.36 1.98 16.11
N PRO A 48 -7.15 3.21 16.60
CA PRO A 48 -6.07 4.08 16.13
C PRO A 48 -4.70 3.46 16.40
N SER A 49 -3.77 3.64 15.46
CA SER A 49 -2.36 3.33 15.72
C SER A 49 -1.70 4.40 16.57
N GLU A 50 -0.60 4.05 17.24
CA GLU A 50 0.16 5.00 18.06
C GLU A 50 0.78 6.12 17.21
N LYS A 51 1.20 5.79 15.98
CA LYS A 51 1.78 6.73 15.04
C LYS A 51 1.31 6.43 13.61
N PRO A 52 0.32 7.18 13.07
CA PRO A 52 -0.05 7.06 11.66
C PRO A 52 1.12 7.52 10.79
N PHE A 53 1.45 6.77 9.73
CA PHE A 53 2.50 7.15 8.80
C PHE A 53 1.93 7.61 7.46
N MET A 54 0.99 6.85 6.89
CA MET A 54 0.49 7.15 5.54
C MET A 54 -0.94 6.69 5.23
N THR A 55 -1.52 7.33 4.22
CA THR A 55 -2.69 6.83 3.50
C THR A 55 -2.31 6.61 2.04
N GLY A 56 -2.44 5.37 1.57
CA GLY A 56 -2.21 4.98 0.19
C GLY A 56 -3.51 4.95 -0.61
N VAL A 57 -3.50 5.54 -1.81
CA VAL A 57 -4.59 5.50 -2.78
C VAL A 57 -4.06 4.90 -4.08
N LEU A 58 -4.54 3.70 -4.40
CA LEU A 58 -4.23 2.99 -5.63
C LEU A 58 -5.42 3.08 -6.57
N THR A 59 -5.19 3.51 -7.80
CA THR A 59 -6.21 3.53 -8.86
C THR A 59 -5.73 2.69 -10.04
N PHE A 60 -6.67 1.98 -10.65
CA PHE A 60 -6.46 1.10 -11.78
C PHE A 60 -7.45 1.52 -12.88
N GLU A 61 -6.93 1.88 -14.05
CA GLU A 61 -7.73 2.23 -15.22
C GLU A 61 -7.33 1.35 -16.40
N ASP A 62 -8.30 0.88 -17.17
CA ASP A 62 -8.06 0.15 -18.41
C ASP A 62 -7.56 1.12 -19.49
N GLU A 63 -6.40 0.85 -20.08
CA GLU A 63 -5.83 1.62 -21.20
C GLU A 63 -5.97 0.90 -22.56
N GLY A 64 -6.75 -0.17 -22.61
CA GLY A 64 -6.87 -1.03 -23.77
C GLY A 64 -5.64 -1.90 -24.02
N GLU A 65 -5.76 -2.83 -24.97
CA GLU A 65 -4.68 -3.75 -25.36
C GLU A 65 -4.15 -4.60 -24.19
N GLY A 66 -5.00 -4.90 -23.20
CA GLY A 66 -4.61 -5.64 -22.00
C GLY A 66 -3.73 -4.85 -21.03
N ARG A 67 -3.60 -3.53 -21.19
CA ARG A 67 -2.81 -2.67 -20.31
C ARG A 67 -3.66 -2.05 -19.20
N THR A 68 -3.03 -1.82 -18.05
CA THR A 68 -3.64 -1.13 -16.92
C THR A 68 -2.79 0.06 -16.52
N ARG A 69 -3.38 1.25 -16.48
CA ARG A 69 -2.78 2.41 -15.82
C ARG A 69 -2.91 2.25 -14.32
N TYR A 70 -1.79 1.99 -13.68
CA TYR A 70 -1.64 1.96 -12.23
C TYR A 70 -1.15 3.33 -11.73
N ILE A 71 -1.83 3.90 -10.74
CA ILE A 71 -1.34 5.10 -10.05
C ILE A 71 -1.41 4.89 -8.54
N ALA A 72 -0.24 4.96 -7.89
CA ALA A 72 -0.11 5.06 -6.45
C ALA A 72 0.02 6.53 -6.03
N ARG A 73 -0.87 6.99 -5.14
CA ARG A 73 -0.75 8.29 -4.48
C ARG A 73 -0.67 8.06 -2.98
N VAL A 74 0.41 8.51 -2.37
CA VAL A 74 0.63 8.37 -0.93
C VAL A 74 0.54 9.74 -0.28
N ARG A 75 -0.24 9.83 0.79
CA ARG A 75 -0.43 11.04 1.60
C ARG A 75 0.17 10.82 2.98
N HIS A 76 0.76 11.87 3.53
CA HIS A 76 1.38 11.91 4.84
C HIS A 76 0.78 13.03 5.68
N TRP A 77 0.88 12.92 7.01
CA TRP A 77 0.35 13.90 7.95
C TRP A 77 1.15 15.20 7.96
N SER A 78 2.45 15.12 7.69
CA SER A 78 3.33 16.28 7.62
C SER A 78 4.28 16.19 6.42
N VAL A 79 4.85 17.34 6.04
CA VAL A 79 5.93 17.41 5.04
C VAL A 79 7.16 16.64 5.53
N ALA A 80 7.45 16.68 6.84
CA ALA A 80 8.59 15.97 7.42
C ALA A 80 8.43 14.45 7.30
N ASP A 81 7.23 13.90 7.54
CA ASP A 81 6.96 12.47 7.38
C ASP A 81 7.05 12.04 5.91
N ARG A 82 6.57 12.88 4.99
CA ARG A 82 6.71 12.66 3.54
C ARG A 82 8.19 12.58 3.13
N GLU A 83 8.98 13.56 3.57
CA GLU A 83 10.43 13.59 3.30
C GLU A 83 11.17 12.43 3.95
N GLN A 84 10.77 12.02 5.15
CA GLN A 84 11.34 10.85 5.81
C GLN A 84 11.05 9.59 4.99
N HIS A 85 9.81 9.38 4.54
CA HIS A 85 9.45 8.23 3.72
C HIS A 85 10.24 8.20 2.41
N GLU A 86 10.40 9.35 1.77
CA GLU A 86 11.20 9.50 0.55
C GLU A 86 12.66 9.11 0.79
N LYS A 87 13.28 9.63 1.87
CA LYS A 87 14.67 9.29 2.26
C LYS A 87 14.86 7.82 2.63
N MET A 88 13.82 7.16 3.14
CA MET A 88 13.81 5.72 3.40
C MET A 88 13.75 4.87 2.12
N GLY A 89 13.68 5.49 0.93
CA GLY A 89 13.73 4.79 -0.34
C GLY A 89 12.36 4.49 -0.94
N PHE A 90 11.32 5.27 -0.59
CA PHE A 90 9.95 5.08 -1.08
C PHE A 90 9.88 4.78 -2.58
N HIS A 91 10.50 5.61 -3.43
CA HIS A 91 10.42 5.43 -4.89
C HIS A 91 11.07 4.14 -5.38
N VAL A 92 12.20 3.75 -4.78
CA VAL A 92 12.91 2.53 -5.15
C VAL A 92 12.11 1.30 -4.69
N GLY A 93 11.70 1.27 -3.42
CA GLY A 93 10.95 0.15 -2.87
C GLY A 93 9.58 -0.03 -3.55
N TRP A 94 8.87 1.08 -3.80
CA TRP A 94 7.58 1.01 -4.50
C TRP A 94 7.74 0.58 -5.95
N GLY A 95 8.78 1.05 -6.63
CA GLY A 95 9.12 0.65 -8.00
C GLY A 95 9.39 -0.86 -8.10
N GLN A 96 10.18 -1.40 -7.17
CA GLN A 96 10.45 -2.84 -7.11
C GLN A 96 9.17 -3.67 -6.95
N CYS A 97 8.26 -3.26 -6.07
CA CYS A 97 6.97 -3.94 -5.92
C CYS A 97 6.13 -3.90 -7.21
N THR A 98 6.14 -2.77 -7.93
CA THR A 98 5.40 -2.66 -9.19
C THR A 98 6.01 -3.46 -10.33
N ASP A 99 7.35 -3.55 -10.40
CA ASP A 99 8.04 -4.36 -11.40
C ASP A 99 7.71 -5.86 -11.21
N GLN A 100 7.75 -6.33 -9.96
CA GLN A 100 7.38 -7.71 -9.61
C GLN A 100 5.91 -8.00 -9.90
N LEU A 101 5.02 -7.03 -9.67
CA LEU A 101 3.60 -7.16 -10.01
C LEU A 101 3.40 -7.28 -11.53
N GLU A 102 4.12 -6.49 -12.32
CA GLU A 102 4.08 -6.58 -13.78
C GLU A 102 4.56 -7.94 -14.28
N GLU A 103 5.68 -8.44 -13.76
CA GLU A 103 6.21 -9.76 -14.11
C GLU A 103 5.17 -10.86 -13.81
N LEU A 104 4.56 -10.83 -12.63
CA LEU A 104 3.49 -11.76 -12.26
C LEU A 104 2.29 -11.64 -13.21
N ALA A 105 1.84 -10.42 -13.51
CA ALA A 105 0.68 -10.19 -14.38
C ALA A 105 0.90 -10.70 -15.81
N ARG A 106 2.14 -10.64 -16.32
CA ARG A 106 2.51 -11.19 -17.64
C ARG A 106 2.53 -12.73 -17.68
N ALA A 107 2.58 -13.38 -16.52
CA ALA A 107 2.60 -14.83 -16.39
C ALA A 107 1.21 -15.46 -16.18
N LEU A 108 0.15 -14.64 -16.10
CA LEU A 108 -1.26 -15.06 -15.98
C LEU A 108 -1.93 -15.15 -17.37
#